data_AF-B7K5G5-F1
#
_entry.id   AF-B7K5G5-F1
#
_cell.length_a   1.000
_cell.length_b   1.000
_cell.length_c   1.000
_cell.angle_alpha   90.00
_cell.angle_beta   90.00
_cell.angle_gamma   90.00
#
_symmetry.space_group_name_H-M   'P 1'
#
loop_
_entity.id
_entity.type
_entity.pdbx_description
1 polymer ?
#
loop_
_entity_poly.entity_id
_entity_poly.type
_entity_poly.pdbx_seq_one_letter_code
_entity_poly.pdbx_strand_id
1 'polypeptide(L)'
;MNQKQSLIISIICLLVLSLCSWLILPKKIALAQAFFDFPREFIINQSCNATTSIAGNNPTPVNRGESYIALGQNRRSRATHAYIDLNGERKWINLRCGNYGGTIVTNPNPNPNPNPNPNPNPNPNPNPRPREDQLLPFFDEETNLENPSVGGPADMTPPPPQLTQFDRDISNICGLPGHEVTREEFMTVMNNYPDVLSRIRESIGGEVYSNRPTPTTDAAFLEDLTDAWFGSGVGFQHIFCGEPSRGGNIGGFHFAGHYLQLQEQGLASRVPRNSQREEVDPGVIYTLGVIMKVDGGTAQSNIKGYGYTLSAEDLLAFGTQAFHDNPTSRSDSQACLLNVEDDGHDFTMVFVRRSDGIRTFYPDATPDDSISDCL
;
A
#
# COMPACT_ATOMS: atom_id res chain seq x y z
N MET A 1 -39.30 -11.13 52.19
CA MET A 1 -38.88 -9.98 51.36
C MET A 1 -39.80 -9.91 50.16
N ASN A 2 -40.46 -8.77 49.97
CA ASN A 2 -41.63 -8.64 49.09
C ASN A 2 -41.20 -8.66 47.63
N GLN A 3 -41.90 -9.41 46.79
CA GLN A 3 -41.60 -9.61 45.35
C GLN A 3 -41.51 -8.28 44.57
N LYS A 4 -42.14 -7.21 45.07
CA LYS A 4 -42.03 -5.84 44.54
C LYS A 4 -40.67 -5.17 44.78
N GLN A 5 -39.93 -5.51 45.83
CA GLN A 5 -38.60 -4.95 46.08
C GLN A 5 -37.53 -5.54 45.14
N SER A 6 -37.68 -6.79 44.71
CA SER A 6 -36.74 -7.44 43.78
C SER A 6 -36.80 -6.83 42.37
N LEU A 7 -38.01 -6.49 41.90
CA LEU A 7 -38.20 -5.90 40.57
C LEU A 7 -37.62 -4.47 40.46
N ILE A 8 -37.72 -3.69 41.54
CA ILE A 8 -37.19 -2.31 41.58
C ILE A 8 -35.65 -2.32 41.58
N ILE A 9 -35.02 -3.27 42.27
CA ILE A 9 -33.55 -3.39 42.29
C ILE A 9 -33.01 -3.80 40.92
N SER A 10 -33.66 -4.71 40.19
CA SER A 10 -33.22 -5.10 38.84
C SER A 10 -33.37 -3.98 37.80
N ILE A 11 -34.41 -3.16 37.87
CA ILE A 11 -34.61 -2.04 36.94
C ILE A 11 -33.57 -0.92 37.19
N ILE A 12 -33.23 -0.66 38.45
CA ILE A 12 -32.18 0.31 38.80
C ILE A 12 -30.80 -0.18 38.34
N CYS A 13 -30.51 -1.48 38.46
CA CYS A 13 -29.23 -2.05 38.00
C CYS A 13 -29.06 -1.97 36.48
N LEU A 14 -30.13 -2.22 35.71
CA LEU A 14 -30.14 -2.10 34.24
C LEU A 14 -30.01 -0.65 33.75
N LEU A 15 -30.59 0.32 34.47
CA LEU A 15 -30.44 1.74 34.14
C LEU A 15 -29.05 2.28 34.49
N VAL A 16 -28.42 1.80 35.57
CA VAL A 16 -27.05 2.22 35.94
C VAL A 16 -25.99 1.61 35.00
N LEU A 17 -26.19 0.40 34.49
CA LEU A 17 -25.32 -0.21 33.46
C LEU A 17 -25.49 0.43 32.07
N SER A 18 -26.70 0.88 31.72
CA SER A 18 -26.96 1.58 30.46
C SER A 18 -26.36 3.00 30.43
N LEU A 19 -26.29 3.71 31.57
CA LEU A 19 -25.68 5.04 31.65
C LEU A 19 -24.14 5.04 31.73
N CYS A 20 -23.49 3.91 32.05
CA CYS A 20 -22.00 3.84 32.05
C CYS A 20 -21.38 3.55 30.66
N SER A 21 -22.19 3.24 29.65
CA SER A 21 -21.69 2.84 28.31
C SER A 21 -21.52 4.02 27.34
N TRP A 22 -21.69 5.27 27.79
CA TRP A 22 -21.73 6.47 26.93
C TRP A 22 -20.56 7.46 27.13
N LEU A 23 -19.44 7.05 27.75
CA LEU A 23 -18.35 8.00 28.09
C LEU A 23 -16.93 7.55 27.76
N ILE A 24 -16.74 6.58 26.86
CA ILE A 24 -15.41 6.31 26.27
C ILE A 24 -15.52 6.37 24.75
N LEU A 25 -15.75 7.57 24.21
CA LEU A 25 -15.36 7.83 22.83
C LEU A 25 -13.83 7.78 22.77
N PRO A 26 -13.22 7.02 21.84
CA PRO A 26 -11.79 7.07 21.64
C PRO A 26 -11.41 8.53 21.39
N LYS A 27 -10.51 9.07 22.21
CA LYS A 27 -9.89 10.37 21.91
C LYS A 27 -9.26 10.20 20.54
N LYS A 28 -9.81 10.87 19.52
CA LYS A 28 -9.12 11.04 18.24
C LYS A 28 -7.74 11.59 18.58
N ILE A 29 -6.72 10.76 18.43
CA ILE A 29 -5.33 11.18 18.57
C ILE A 29 -5.13 12.10 17.37
N ALA A 30 -5.32 13.39 17.59
CA ALA A 30 -4.96 14.39 16.60
C ALA A 30 -3.45 14.32 16.47
N LEU A 31 -2.96 13.64 15.42
CA LEU A 31 -1.55 13.62 15.09
C LEU A 31 -1.09 15.08 14.97
N ALA A 32 -0.09 15.45 15.77
CA ALA A 32 0.42 16.81 15.87
C ALA A 32 1.24 17.24 14.63
N GLN A 33 1.23 16.41 13.58
CA GLN A 33 1.98 16.57 12.36
C GLN A 33 1.27 15.83 11.22
N ALA A 34 1.26 16.43 10.03
CA ALA A 34 0.75 15.89 8.79
C ALA A 34 1.87 16.02 7.75
N PHE A 35 2.49 14.92 7.37
CA PHE A 35 3.52 14.90 6.34
C PHE A 35 2.91 15.14 4.95
N PHE A 36 3.74 15.61 4.01
CA PHE A 36 3.36 15.64 2.61
C PHE A 36 3.77 14.32 1.95
N ASP A 37 2.94 13.88 1.00
CA ASP A 37 3.20 12.70 0.16
C ASP A 37 4.51 12.85 -0.63
N PHE A 38 4.87 14.08 -0.98
CA PHE A 38 6.19 14.44 -1.50
C PHE A 38 6.74 15.68 -0.81
N PRO A 39 8.06 15.73 -0.52
CA PRO A 39 8.67 16.96 -0.04
C PRO A 39 8.43 18.12 -1.01
N ARG A 40 8.05 19.27 -0.45
CA ARG A 40 7.75 20.48 -1.20
C ARG A 40 8.82 21.51 -0.95
N GLU A 41 9.09 22.37 -1.91
CA GLU A 41 9.88 23.56 -1.62
C GLU A 41 9.08 24.51 -0.71
N PHE A 42 9.72 25.10 0.30
CA PHE A 42 9.16 26.18 1.11
C PHE A 42 10.04 27.42 0.99
N ILE A 43 9.50 28.47 0.38
CA ILE A 43 10.22 29.69 0.03
C ILE A 43 9.95 30.75 1.10
N ILE A 44 11.02 31.32 1.67
CA ILE A 44 10.94 32.33 2.71
C ILE A 44 10.63 33.71 2.10
N ASN A 45 9.46 34.26 2.42
CA ASN A 45 9.01 35.58 1.96
C ASN A 45 9.42 36.73 2.89
N GLN A 46 9.69 36.41 4.16
CA GLN A 46 10.17 37.36 5.16
C GLN A 46 11.09 36.66 6.15
N SER A 47 12.14 37.34 6.62
CA SER A 47 13.09 36.77 7.57
C SER A 47 12.38 36.36 8.88
N CYS A 48 12.73 35.18 9.38
CA CYS A 48 12.07 34.51 10.50
C CYS A 48 13.05 33.64 11.28
N ASN A 49 12.56 32.98 12.34
CA ASN A 49 13.29 31.91 13.03
C ASN A 49 12.59 30.57 12.80
N ALA A 50 13.37 29.56 12.44
CA ALA A 50 12.97 28.15 12.49
C ALA A 50 13.38 27.56 13.85
N THR A 51 12.52 26.76 14.48
CA THR A 51 12.66 26.33 15.88
C THR A 51 12.53 24.81 16.00
N THR A 52 13.12 24.18 17.01
CA THR A 52 13.03 22.72 17.20
C THR A 52 11.66 22.27 17.69
N SER A 53 10.80 23.20 18.11
CA SER A 53 9.40 22.95 18.47
C SER A 53 8.50 24.10 18.01
N ILE A 54 7.20 23.84 17.87
CA ILE A 54 6.18 24.85 17.56
C ILE A 54 6.08 25.92 18.67
N ALA A 55 6.52 25.59 19.90
CA ALA A 55 6.56 26.53 21.02
C ALA A 55 7.72 27.56 20.93
N GLY A 56 8.62 27.42 19.96
CA GLY A 56 9.65 28.43 19.68
C GLY A 56 11.04 28.15 20.28
N ASN A 57 11.33 26.90 20.67
CA ASN A 57 12.62 26.56 21.29
C ASN A 57 13.77 26.52 20.27
N ASN A 58 14.97 26.91 20.68
CA ASN A 58 16.21 26.87 19.90
C ASN A 58 16.10 27.53 18.51
N PRO A 59 15.83 28.85 18.45
CA PRO A 59 15.61 29.56 17.20
C PRO A 59 16.89 29.60 16.34
N THR A 60 16.73 29.25 15.07
CA THR A 60 17.75 29.35 14.02
C THR A 60 17.24 30.34 12.96
N PRO A 61 17.96 31.44 12.67
CA PRO A 61 17.48 32.46 11.74
C PRO A 61 17.45 31.94 10.30
N VAL A 62 16.42 32.33 9.56
CA VAL A 62 16.28 32.13 8.11
C VAL A 62 15.92 33.47 7.45
N ASN A 63 16.40 33.69 6.24
CA ASN A 63 16.35 34.97 5.54
C ASN A 63 15.39 34.94 4.35
N ARG A 64 14.81 36.09 4.04
CA ARG A 64 13.99 36.27 2.84
C ARG A 64 14.74 35.85 1.57
N GLY A 65 14.08 35.05 0.74
CA GLY A 65 14.61 34.54 -0.53
C GLY A 65 15.26 33.16 -0.43
N GLU A 66 15.52 32.66 0.77
CA GLU A 66 15.99 31.28 0.97
C GLU A 66 14.83 30.29 0.73
N SER A 67 15.17 29.07 0.31
CA SER A 67 14.20 27.96 0.20
C SER A 67 14.71 26.71 0.90
N TYR A 68 13.76 25.92 1.41
CA TYR A 68 14.02 24.70 2.17
C TYR A 68 13.08 23.59 1.76
N ILE A 69 13.48 22.34 2.02
CA ILE A 69 12.62 21.18 1.82
C ILE A 69 11.62 21.13 2.97
N ALA A 70 10.33 21.34 2.69
CA ALA A 70 9.25 21.07 3.61
C ALA A 70 8.74 19.65 3.47
N LEU A 71 8.69 18.94 4.59
CA LEU A 71 8.29 17.55 4.69
C LEU A 71 6.84 17.41 5.16
N GLY A 72 6.25 18.49 5.66
CA GLY A 72 4.89 18.47 6.19
C GLY A 72 4.47 19.74 6.91
N GLN A 73 3.38 19.62 7.65
CA GLN A 73 2.73 20.66 8.44
C GLN A 73 2.41 20.15 9.83
N ASN A 74 2.07 21.04 10.77
CA ASN A 74 1.65 20.63 12.10
C ASN A 74 0.23 20.04 12.18
N ARG A 75 -0.55 20.07 11.08
CA ARG A 75 -1.90 19.47 10.96
C ARG A 75 -2.43 19.60 9.53
N ARG A 76 -3.33 18.69 9.11
CA ARG A 76 -3.93 18.66 7.76
C ARG A 76 -4.80 19.90 7.44
N SER A 77 -5.51 20.47 8.42
CA SER A 77 -6.37 21.64 8.24
C SER A 77 -5.95 22.81 9.13
N ARG A 78 -5.91 24.03 8.56
CA ARG A 78 -5.52 25.28 9.26
C ARG A 78 -4.15 25.17 9.92
N ALA A 79 -3.18 24.60 9.22
CA ALA A 79 -1.80 24.57 9.66
C ALA A 79 -1.30 25.99 9.98
N THR A 80 -0.40 26.06 10.96
CA THR A 80 0.26 27.31 11.33
C THR A 80 1.77 27.23 11.14
N HIS A 81 2.31 26.02 10.99
CA HIS A 81 3.74 25.77 10.82
C HIS A 81 4.00 24.74 9.73
N ALA A 82 5.10 24.94 8.99
CA ALA A 82 5.71 23.93 8.14
C ALA A 82 6.82 23.20 8.91
N TYR A 83 6.98 21.92 8.64
CA TYR A 83 8.11 21.11 9.09
C TYR A 83 9.14 21.06 7.96
N ILE A 84 10.32 21.63 8.19
CA ILE A 84 11.35 21.81 7.17
C ILE A 84 12.65 21.08 7.53
N ASP A 85 13.40 20.70 6.50
CA ASP A 85 14.81 20.31 6.58
C ASP A 85 15.70 21.55 6.42
N LEU A 86 16.41 21.89 7.49
CA LEU A 86 17.37 22.97 7.55
C LEU A 86 18.79 22.37 7.64
N ASN A 87 19.41 22.09 6.50
CA ASN A 87 20.75 21.51 6.40
C ASN A 87 20.93 20.19 7.18
N GLY A 88 19.95 19.30 7.12
CA GLY A 88 19.92 18.01 7.84
C GLY A 88 19.26 18.08 9.21
N GLU A 89 18.95 19.28 9.72
CA GLU A 89 18.20 19.44 10.97
C GLU A 89 16.72 19.67 10.72
N ARG A 90 15.87 18.91 11.42
CA ARG A 90 14.42 19.10 11.34
C ARG A 90 13.96 20.27 12.21
N LYS A 91 13.28 21.24 11.62
CA LYS A 91 12.78 22.45 12.31
C LYS A 91 11.34 22.75 11.93
N TRP A 92 10.66 23.48 12.80
CA TRP A 92 9.37 24.10 12.57
C TRP A 92 9.55 25.55 12.17
N ILE A 93 8.79 26.00 11.17
CA ILE A 93 8.75 27.41 10.79
C ILE A 93 7.31 27.88 10.62
N ASN A 94 7.01 29.11 11.03
CA ASN A 94 5.66 29.65 10.92
C ASN A 94 5.27 29.85 9.45
N LEU A 95 4.07 29.43 9.07
CA LEU A 95 3.57 29.57 7.68
C LEU A 95 3.42 31.02 7.23
N ARG A 96 3.40 31.99 8.14
CA ARG A 96 3.44 33.41 7.76
C ARG A 96 4.81 33.83 7.21
N CYS A 97 5.86 33.05 7.42
CA CYS A 97 7.22 33.36 6.97
C CYS A 97 7.44 33.10 5.49
N GLY A 98 6.59 32.29 4.84
CA GLY A 98 6.82 31.82 3.49
C GLY A 98 5.61 31.15 2.86
N ASN A 99 5.79 30.57 1.68
CA ASN A 99 4.78 29.74 1.03
C ASN A 99 5.44 28.51 0.40
N TYR A 100 4.63 27.49 0.12
CA TYR A 100 5.08 26.35 -0.66
C TYR A 100 5.32 26.77 -2.11
N GLY A 101 6.42 26.31 -2.70
CA GLY A 101 6.67 26.36 -4.13
C GLY A 101 5.80 25.33 -4.87
N GLY A 102 5.54 25.57 -6.15
CA GLY A 102 4.80 24.63 -7.01
C GLY A 102 5.64 23.44 -7.50
N THR A 103 6.94 23.46 -7.22
CA THR A 103 7.88 22.40 -7.62
C THR A 103 7.93 21.34 -6.53
N ILE A 104 7.61 20.10 -6.89
CA ILE A 104 7.90 18.93 -6.06
C ILE A 104 9.43 18.78 -6.06
N VAL A 105 10.04 18.79 -4.87
CA VAL A 105 11.49 18.61 -4.78
C VAL A 105 11.75 17.11 -4.79
N THR A 106 12.13 16.58 -5.95
CA THR A 106 12.72 15.25 -6.02
C THR A 106 14.04 15.31 -5.24
N ASN A 107 14.12 14.56 -4.15
CA ASN A 107 15.22 14.60 -3.21
C ASN A 107 16.58 14.46 -3.95
N PRO A 108 17.51 15.43 -3.86
CA PRO A 108 18.83 15.27 -4.44
C PRO A 108 19.63 14.30 -3.56
N ASN A 109 19.57 13.02 -3.88
CA ASN A 109 20.43 12.01 -3.24
C ASN A 109 21.91 12.41 -3.44
N PRO A 110 22.74 12.51 -2.38
CA PRO A 110 24.15 12.79 -2.54
C PRO A 110 24.88 11.51 -2.98
N ASN A 111 25.37 11.55 -4.23
CA ASN A 111 26.52 10.81 -4.80
C ASN A 111 26.19 9.77 -5.89
N PRO A 112 26.35 10.12 -7.19
CA PRO A 112 26.42 9.17 -8.29
C PRO A 112 27.87 8.80 -8.64
N ASN A 113 28.13 7.49 -8.78
CA ASN A 113 29.32 6.94 -9.44
C ASN A 113 29.27 7.32 -10.95
N PRO A 114 30.37 7.75 -11.60
CA PRO A 114 30.30 8.39 -12.91
C PRO A 114 30.41 7.36 -14.03
N ASN A 115 29.48 7.42 -14.99
CA ASN A 115 29.76 6.98 -16.35
C ASN A 115 29.23 8.05 -17.33
N PRO A 116 30.07 8.64 -18.21
CA PRO A 116 29.66 9.73 -19.07
C PRO A 116 29.26 9.22 -20.45
N ASN A 117 28.07 9.62 -20.93
CA ASN A 117 27.95 10.10 -22.30
C ASN A 117 26.70 11.00 -22.47
N PRO A 118 26.84 12.26 -22.91
CA PRO A 118 25.70 13.11 -23.23
C PRO A 118 25.40 13.06 -24.73
N ASN A 119 24.13 12.93 -25.10
CA ASN A 119 23.65 13.48 -26.37
C ASN A 119 22.35 14.28 -26.09
N PRO A 120 22.22 15.53 -26.56
CA PRO A 120 21.11 16.40 -26.19
C PRO A 120 19.85 16.07 -27.00
N ASN A 121 18.73 15.94 -26.27
CA ASN A 121 17.39 15.80 -26.80
C ASN A 121 16.83 17.17 -27.24
N PRO A 122 16.24 17.32 -28.44
CA PRO A 122 15.40 18.47 -28.78
C PRO A 122 13.91 18.13 -28.64
N ASN A 123 13.22 18.85 -27.75
CA ASN A 123 11.79 19.25 -27.69
C ASN A 123 10.66 18.22 -28.02
N PRO A 124 9.54 18.22 -27.27
CA PRO A 124 8.53 17.16 -27.35
C PRO A 124 7.66 17.29 -28.60
N ASN A 125 7.66 16.25 -29.43
CA ASN A 125 6.68 16.04 -30.49
C ASN A 125 5.46 15.31 -29.87
N PRO A 126 4.22 15.55 -30.31
CA PRO A 126 3.04 14.87 -29.78
C PRO A 126 3.18 13.36 -29.99
N ASN A 127 3.06 12.60 -28.90
CA ASN A 127 3.29 11.18 -28.85
C ASN A 127 2.50 10.44 -29.96
N PRO A 128 3.14 9.75 -30.92
CA PRO A 128 2.42 8.93 -31.90
C PRO A 128 1.72 7.77 -31.17
N ARG A 129 0.44 7.55 -31.50
CA ARG A 129 -0.38 6.48 -30.93
C ARG A 129 0.39 5.13 -30.97
N PRO A 130 0.48 4.40 -29.84
CA PRO A 130 1.12 3.09 -29.80
C PRO A 130 0.47 2.16 -30.83
N ARG A 131 1.29 1.43 -31.58
CA ARG A 131 0.81 0.35 -32.45
C ARG A 131 0.36 -0.83 -31.57
N GLU A 132 -0.62 -1.61 -32.03
CA GLU A 132 -1.20 -2.75 -31.30
C GLU A 132 -0.18 -3.84 -30.90
N ASP A 133 1.02 -3.81 -31.46
CA ASP A 133 2.12 -4.75 -31.22
C ASP A 133 3.16 -4.27 -30.18
N GLN A 134 3.02 -3.06 -29.63
CA GLN A 134 3.95 -2.52 -28.65
C GLN A 134 3.51 -2.84 -27.21
N LEU A 135 4.35 -3.56 -26.47
CA LEU A 135 4.17 -3.77 -25.03
C LEU A 135 4.25 -2.42 -24.32
N LEU A 136 3.16 -2.00 -23.68
CA LEU A 136 3.11 -0.79 -22.87
C LEU A 136 3.64 -1.08 -21.46
N PRO A 137 4.59 -0.31 -20.91
CA PRO A 137 5.11 -0.58 -19.57
C PRO A 137 4.02 -0.39 -18.51
N PHE A 138 4.08 -1.16 -17.42
CA PHE A 138 3.42 -0.85 -16.15
C PHE A 138 4.11 0.30 -15.41
N PHE A 139 5.44 0.40 -15.55
CA PHE A 139 6.27 1.39 -14.87
C PHE A 139 7.28 2.05 -15.81
N ASP A 140 7.41 3.36 -15.76
CA ASP A 140 8.47 4.09 -16.44
C ASP A 140 8.80 5.42 -15.72
N GLU A 141 9.72 6.20 -16.26
CA GLU A 141 10.16 7.49 -15.69
C GLU A 141 9.50 8.68 -16.40
N GLU A 142 8.50 8.44 -17.27
CA GLU A 142 7.86 9.45 -18.10
C GLU A 142 6.46 9.77 -17.57
N THR A 143 6.12 11.06 -17.47
CA THR A 143 4.75 11.44 -17.09
C THR A 143 3.80 11.22 -18.26
N ASN A 144 3.08 10.10 -18.25
CA ASN A 144 2.15 9.70 -19.30
C ASN A 144 0.70 9.98 -18.89
N LEU A 145 0.28 11.25 -18.93
CA LEU A 145 -1.07 11.63 -18.53
C LEU A 145 -2.13 10.97 -19.42
N GLU A 146 -2.92 10.10 -18.80
CA GLU A 146 -4.11 9.47 -19.37
C GLU A 146 -5.36 9.94 -18.62
N ASN A 147 -6.54 9.67 -19.19
CA ASN A 147 -7.83 10.00 -18.57
C ASN A 147 -8.57 8.70 -18.21
N PRO A 148 -8.20 8.04 -17.09
CA PRO A 148 -8.90 6.86 -16.59
C PRO A 148 -10.36 7.18 -16.21
N SER A 149 -11.17 6.13 -16.11
CA SER A 149 -12.59 6.23 -15.72
C SER A 149 -12.77 6.82 -14.31
N VAL A 150 -11.80 6.56 -13.43
CA VAL A 150 -11.78 7.03 -12.04
C VAL A 150 -10.41 7.65 -11.73
N GLY A 151 -10.39 8.73 -10.94
CA GLY A 151 -9.15 9.41 -10.52
C GLY A 151 -8.84 10.71 -11.28
N GLY A 152 -9.48 10.93 -12.44
CA GLY A 152 -9.19 12.10 -13.29
C GLY A 152 -7.88 11.94 -14.07
N PRO A 153 -7.37 12.99 -14.73
CA PRO A 153 -6.13 12.91 -15.49
C PRO A 153 -4.95 12.49 -14.60
N ALA A 154 -4.35 11.35 -14.90
CA ALA A 154 -3.32 10.73 -14.06
C ALA A 154 -2.32 9.97 -14.90
N ASP A 155 -1.12 9.81 -14.34
CA ASP A 155 -0.08 8.99 -14.93
C ASP A 155 -0.33 7.53 -14.57
N MET A 156 -0.51 6.68 -15.59
CA MET A 156 -0.81 5.26 -15.42
C MET A 156 0.45 4.37 -15.44
N THR A 157 1.63 4.97 -15.59
CA THR A 157 2.93 4.30 -15.60
C THR A 157 3.85 4.92 -14.56
N PRO A 158 3.57 4.76 -13.26
CA PRO A 158 4.40 5.39 -12.23
C PRO A 158 5.85 4.88 -12.31
N PRO A 159 6.81 5.60 -11.69
CA PRO A 159 8.17 5.11 -11.53
C PRO A 159 8.21 3.67 -10.98
N PRO A 160 9.17 2.84 -11.38
CA PRO A 160 9.31 1.50 -10.80
C PRO A 160 9.36 1.54 -9.27
N PRO A 161 8.56 0.71 -8.57
CA PRO A 161 8.57 0.68 -7.11
C PRO A 161 9.94 0.22 -6.59
N GLN A 162 10.31 0.73 -5.42
CA GLN A 162 11.56 0.33 -4.75
C GLN A 162 11.37 -1.02 -4.07
N LEU A 163 11.83 -2.09 -4.72
CA LEU A 163 11.74 -3.45 -4.19
C LEU A 163 12.93 -3.79 -3.29
N THR A 164 12.63 -4.30 -2.09
CA THR A 164 13.60 -4.97 -1.21
C THR A 164 14.09 -6.28 -1.84
N GLN A 165 15.09 -6.91 -1.23
CA GLN A 165 15.51 -8.25 -1.69
C GLN A 165 14.43 -9.31 -1.43
N PHE A 166 13.66 -9.18 -0.34
CA PHE A 166 12.55 -10.07 -0.04
C PHE A 166 11.45 -10.01 -1.11
N ASP A 167 11.09 -8.80 -1.55
CA ASP A 167 10.13 -8.59 -2.65
C ASP A 167 10.56 -9.28 -3.94
N ARG A 168 11.85 -9.16 -4.26
CA ARG A 168 12.43 -9.79 -5.45
C ARG A 168 12.41 -11.31 -5.33
N ASP A 169 12.72 -11.85 -4.17
CA ASP A 169 12.72 -13.31 -3.97
C ASP A 169 11.30 -13.90 -3.96
N ILE A 170 10.32 -13.18 -3.43
CA ILE A 170 8.88 -13.52 -3.57
C ILE A 170 8.48 -13.49 -5.06
N SER A 171 8.88 -12.47 -5.81
CA SER A 171 8.65 -12.44 -7.26
C SER A 171 9.38 -13.58 -7.99
N ASN A 172 10.59 -13.93 -7.55
CA ASN A 172 11.40 -14.98 -8.17
C ASN A 172 10.79 -16.36 -8.01
N ILE A 173 10.20 -16.68 -6.84
CA ILE A 173 9.51 -17.96 -6.68
C ILE A 173 8.22 -18.04 -7.50
N CYS A 174 7.58 -16.92 -7.83
CA CYS A 174 6.48 -16.92 -8.81
C CYS A 174 6.93 -17.33 -10.22
N GLY A 175 8.21 -17.17 -10.56
CA GLY A 175 8.81 -17.71 -11.77
C GLY A 175 8.18 -17.17 -13.08
N LEU A 176 8.11 -18.05 -14.09
CA LEU A 176 7.46 -17.73 -15.36
C LEU A 176 5.92 -17.75 -15.20
N PRO A 177 5.19 -16.96 -16.00
CA PRO A 177 3.72 -17.00 -16.06
C PRO A 177 3.13 -18.40 -16.06
N GLY A 178 2.33 -18.71 -15.04
CA GLY A 178 1.66 -20.00 -14.87
C GLY A 178 2.44 -21.04 -14.07
N HIS A 179 3.62 -20.70 -13.55
CA HIS A 179 4.28 -21.53 -12.53
C HIS A 179 3.45 -21.53 -11.24
N GLU A 180 3.27 -22.71 -10.66
CA GLU A 180 2.56 -22.93 -9.41
C GLU A 180 3.56 -23.03 -8.27
N VAL A 181 3.54 -22.04 -7.36
CA VAL A 181 4.44 -22.02 -6.20
C VAL A 181 4.02 -23.10 -5.20
N THR A 182 4.99 -23.85 -4.71
CA THR A 182 4.79 -24.87 -3.68
C THR A 182 4.96 -24.29 -2.27
N ARG A 183 4.37 -24.96 -1.27
CA ARG A 183 4.60 -24.66 0.15
C ARG A 183 6.09 -24.67 0.51
N GLU A 184 6.84 -25.63 -0.02
CA GLU A 184 8.26 -25.80 0.29
C GLU A 184 9.10 -24.65 -0.27
N GLU A 185 8.80 -24.15 -1.47
CA GLU A 185 9.46 -22.97 -2.04
C GLU A 185 9.20 -21.72 -1.19
N PHE A 186 7.94 -21.49 -0.80
CA PHE A 186 7.58 -20.38 0.08
C PHE A 186 8.30 -20.48 1.44
N MET A 187 8.24 -21.63 2.10
CA MET A 187 8.92 -21.85 3.38
C MET A 187 10.43 -21.69 3.24
N THR A 188 11.02 -22.10 2.12
CA THR A 188 12.46 -21.90 1.85
C THR A 188 12.80 -20.42 1.78
N VAL A 189 12.01 -19.61 1.06
CA VAL A 189 12.19 -18.15 1.04
C VAL A 189 12.07 -17.59 2.45
N MET A 190 10.99 -17.88 3.18
CA MET A 190 10.80 -17.34 4.53
C MET A 190 11.94 -17.71 5.50
N ASN A 191 12.49 -18.93 5.42
CA ASN A 191 13.64 -19.34 6.23
C ASN A 191 14.93 -18.60 5.88
N ASN A 192 15.07 -18.10 4.65
CA ASN A 192 16.19 -17.25 4.25
C ASN A 192 16.04 -15.81 4.76
N TYR A 193 14.84 -15.42 5.21
CA TYR A 193 14.52 -14.09 5.74
C TYR A 193 13.93 -14.15 7.16
N PRO A 194 14.69 -14.66 8.16
CA PRO A 194 14.18 -14.80 9.53
C PRO A 194 13.78 -13.45 10.15
N ASP A 195 14.46 -12.35 9.78
CA ASP A 195 14.11 -11.01 10.27
C ASP A 195 12.76 -10.52 9.72
N VAL A 196 12.43 -10.84 8.47
CA VAL A 196 11.12 -10.53 7.85
C VAL A 196 10.04 -11.37 8.54
N LEU A 197 10.28 -12.67 8.71
CA LEU A 197 9.35 -13.55 9.41
C LEU A 197 9.07 -13.05 10.84
N SER A 198 10.10 -12.60 11.56
CA SER A 198 9.97 -12.04 12.89
C SER A 198 9.15 -10.74 12.90
N ARG A 199 9.34 -9.84 11.93
CA ARG A 199 8.56 -8.59 11.84
C ARG A 199 7.10 -8.84 11.50
N ILE A 200 6.80 -9.74 10.55
CA ILE A 200 5.43 -10.18 10.26
C ILE A 200 4.79 -10.77 11.53
N ARG A 201 5.52 -11.64 12.24
CA ARG A 201 5.05 -12.23 13.49
C ARG A 201 4.74 -11.15 14.54
N GLU A 202 5.63 -10.20 14.74
CA GLU A 202 5.44 -9.11 15.70
C GLU A 202 4.26 -8.21 15.32
N SER A 203 4.13 -7.85 14.04
CA SER A 203 3.09 -6.94 13.55
C SER A 203 1.67 -7.49 13.75
N ILE A 204 1.51 -8.83 13.73
CA ILE A 204 0.22 -9.49 13.91
C ILE A 204 0.03 -10.12 15.30
N GLY A 205 0.89 -9.78 16.27
CA GLY A 205 0.85 -10.37 17.62
C GLY A 205 1.16 -11.86 17.68
N GLY A 206 1.68 -12.43 16.59
CA GLY A 206 2.06 -13.83 16.45
C GLY A 206 0.91 -14.80 16.20
N GLU A 207 -0.32 -14.32 16.01
CA GLU A 207 -1.51 -15.14 15.83
C GLU A 207 -1.95 -15.17 14.37
N VAL A 208 -1.97 -16.37 13.76
CA VAL A 208 -2.43 -16.56 12.37
C VAL A 208 -3.88 -17.03 12.32
N TYR A 209 -4.23 -17.99 13.19
CA TYR A 209 -5.56 -18.54 13.31
C TYR A 209 -6.16 -18.17 14.65
N SER A 210 -7.34 -17.55 14.67
CA SER A 210 -8.06 -17.21 15.90
C SER A 210 -8.60 -18.42 16.67
N ASN A 211 -8.54 -19.62 16.07
CA ASN A 211 -8.95 -20.88 16.69
C ASN A 211 -7.79 -21.88 16.93
N ARG A 212 -6.53 -21.46 16.74
CA ARG A 212 -5.34 -22.25 17.09
C ARG A 212 -4.59 -21.56 18.25
N PRO A 213 -3.83 -22.30 19.07
CA PRO A 213 -2.94 -21.68 20.05
C PRO A 213 -1.87 -20.83 19.35
N THR A 214 -1.54 -19.66 19.92
CA THR A 214 -0.45 -18.81 19.43
C THR A 214 0.86 -19.61 19.31
N PRO A 215 1.47 -19.70 18.12
CA PRO A 215 2.76 -20.34 17.93
C PRO A 215 3.85 -19.76 18.84
N THR A 216 4.60 -20.63 19.51
CA THR A 216 5.67 -20.23 20.43
C THR A 216 7.06 -20.22 19.78
N THR A 217 7.21 -20.78 18.58
CA THR A 217 8.47 -20.85 17.82
C THR A 217 8.26 -20.32 16.41
N ASP A 218 9.33 -19.82 15.77
CA ASP A 218 9.25 -19.30 14.40
C ASP A 218 8.91 -20.40 13.40
N ALA A 219 9.38 -21.63 13.62
CA ALA A 219 9.03 -22.77 12.78
C ALA A 219 7.53 -23.09 12.85
N ALA A 220 6.93 -23.04 14.04
CA ALA A 220 5.48 -23.24 14.20
C ALA A 220 4.68 -22.08 13.60
N PHE A 221 5.16 -20.84 13.76
CA PHE A 221 4.54 -19.66 13.16
C PHE A 221 4.59 -19.72 11.63
N LEU A 222 5.74 -20.10 11.05
CA LEU A 222 5.90 -20.26 9.62
C LEU A 222 4.99 -21.35 9.05
N GLU A 223 4.78 -22.44 9.78
CA GLU A 223 3.80 -23.46 9.38
C GLU A 223 2.40 -22.84 9.31
N ASP A 224 1.92 -22.25 10.41
CA ASP A 224 0.59 -21.63 10.44
C ASP A 224 0.42 -20.54 9.36
N LEU A 225 1.45 -19.71 9.12
CA LEU A 225 1.47 -18.73 8.03
C LEU A 225 1.33 -19.43 6.67
N THR A 226 2.14 -20.46 6.41
CA THR A 226 2.07 -21.23 5.16
C THR A 226 0.69 -21.88 4.99
N ASP A 227 0.13 -22.44 6.05
CA ASP A 227 -1.23 -22.99 6.09
C ASP A 227 -2.28 -21.95 5.70
N ALA A 228 -2.22 -20.73 6.23
CA ALA A 228 -3.19 -19.68 5.90
C ALA A 228 -3.13 -19.27 4.41
N TRP A 229 -1.91 -19.14 3.86
CA TRP A 229 -1.70 -18.67 2.48
C TRP A 229 -1.92 -19.75 1.42
N PHE A 230 -1.71 -21.02 1.76
CA PHE A 230 -1.85 -22.15 0.84
C PHE A 230 -3.08 -23.01 1.10
N GLY A 231 -3.72 -22.90 2.27
CA GLY A 231 -4.79 -23.81 2.70
C GLY A 231 -6.04 -23.76 1.83
N SER A 232 -6.34 -22.60 1.24
CA SER A 232 -7.43 -22.49 0.25
C SER A 232 -7.05 -23.11 -1.10
N GLY A 233 -5.77 -23.28 -1.38
CA GLY A 233 -5.20 -23.77 -2.64
C GLY A 233 -4.84 -22.69 -3.67
N VAL A 234 -5.13 -21.40 -3.43
CA VAL A 234 -4.69 -20.33 -4.37
C VAL A 234 -4.21 -19.04 -3.69
N GLY A 235 -4.33 -18.84 -2.38
CA GLY A 235 -4.11 -17.52 -1.75
C GLY A 235 -2.79 -16.85 -2.16
N PHE A 236 -1.67 -17.52 -1.91
CA PHE A 236 -0.35 -17.04 -2.32
C PHE A 236 -0.24 -16.86 -3.84
N GLN A 237 -0.53 -17.91 -4.61
CA GLN A 237 -0.45 -17.90 -6.07
C GLN A 237 -1.26 -16.75 -6.68
N HIS A 238 -2.50 -16.59 -6.25
CA HIS A 238 -3.44 -15.61 -6.76
C HIS A 238 -2.99 -14.20 -6.43
N ILE A 239 -2.58 -13.92 -5.19
CA ILE A 239 -2.21 -12.56 -4.78
C ILE A 239 -0.87 -12.15 -5.40
N PHE A 240 0.16 -13.00 -5.31
CA PHE A 240 1.52 -12.64 -5.70
C PHE A 240 1.83 -12.92 -7.18
N CYS A 241 1.50 -14.11 -7.66
CA CYS A 241 1.99 -14.61 -8.95
C CYS A 241 0.99 -14.43 -10.09
N GLY A 242 -0.31 -14.44 -9.76
CA GLY A 242 -1.39 -14.52 -10.73
C GLY A 242 -1.59 -15.93 -11.30
N GLU A 243 -2.74 -16.12 -11.93
CA GLU A 243 -3.20 -17.39 -12.49
C GLU A 243 -3.58 -17.17 -13.97
N PRO A 244 -2.59 -17.02 -14.88
CA PRO A 244 -2.87 -16.75 -16.28
C PRO A 244 -3.37 -18.00 -17.00
N SER A 245 -4.45 -17.86 -17.75
CA SER A 245 -4.97 -18.92 -18.64
C SER A 245 -4.66 -18.59 -20.10
N ARG A 246 -4.07 -19.55 -20.85
CA ARG A 246 -3.75 -19.36 -22.27
C ARG A 246 -5.00 -19.05 -23.09
N GLY A 247 -5.00 -17.89 -23.75
CA GLY A 247 -6.15 -17.37 -24.50
C GLY A 247 -7.31 -16.94 -23.61
N GLY A 248 -7.10 -16.88 -22.30
CA GLY A 248 -8.11 -16.61 -21.29
C GLY A 248 -7.73 -15.46 -20.36
N ASN A 249 -8.41 -15.44 -19.22
CA ASN A 249 -8.24 -14.40 -18.21
C ASN A 249 -6.98 -14.63 -17.36
N ILE A 250 -6.59 -13.61 -16.61
CA ILE A 250 -5.60 -13.69 -15.53
C ILE A 250 -6.39 -13.64 -14.22
N GLY A 251 -6.27 -14.66 -13.37
CA GLY A 251 -6.74 -14.60 -11.98
C GLY A 251 -5.72 -13.87 -11.10
N GLY A 252 -6.18 -13.11 -10.10
CA GLY A 252 -5.28 -12.51 -9.13
C GLY A 252 -4.33 -11.46 -9.72
N PHE A 253 -3.03 -11.57 -9.42
CA PHE A 253 -1.92 -10.71 -9.87
C PHE A 253 -1.99 -9.31 -9.26
N HIS A 254 -1.73 -9.23 -7.95
CA HIS A 254 -1.94 -8.02 -7.13
C HIS A 254 -0.67 -7.46 -6.47
N PHE A 255 0.49 -8.09 -6.71
CA PHE A 255 1.76 -7.65 -6.16
C PHE A 255 2.61 -6.89 -7.18
N ALA A 256 2.85 -5.60 -6.93
CA ALA A 256 3.59 -4.70 -7.82
C ALA A 256 4.99 -5.23 -8.20
N GLY A 257 5.66 -5.96 -7.30
CA GLY A 257 6.97 -6.55 -7.57
C GLY A 257 6.96 -7.53 -8.74
N HIS A 258 5.91 -8.34 -8.87
CA HIS A 258 5.80 -9.30 -9.96
C HIS A 258 5.40 -8.63 -11.29
N TYR A 259 4.67 -7.51 -11.25
CA TYR A 259 4.47 -6.67 -12.45
C TYR A 259 5.80 -6.16 -12.99
N LEU A 260 6.64 -5.59 -12.12
CA LEU A 260 7.94 -5.05 -12.51
C LEU A 260 8.84 -6.14 -13.08
N GLN A 261 8.94 -7.28 -12.38
CA GLN A 261 9.73 -8.41 -12.83
C GLN A 261 9.31 -8.91 -14.22
N LEU A 262 8.01 -9.12 -14.45
CA LEU A 262 7.52 -9.60 -15.75
C LEU A 262 7.66 -8.54 -16.85
N GLN A 263 7.56 -7.25 -16.52
CA GLN A 263 7.88 -6.17 -17.46
C GLN A 263 9.35 -6.21 -17.88
N GLU A 264 10.27 -6.28 -16.93
CA GLU A 264 11.72 -6.30 -17.18
C GLU A 264 12.13 -7.52 -18.04
N GLN A 265 11.44 -8.64 -17.86
CA GLN A 265 11.62 -9.84 -18.67
C GLN A 265 10.89 -9.78 -20.04
N GLY A 266 10.12 -8.73 -20.30
CA GLY A 266 9.30 -8.59 -21.52
C GLY A 266 8.19 -9.64 -21.62
N LEU A 267 7.73 -10.16 -20.49
CA LEU A 267 6.69 -11.20 -20.37
C LEU A 267 5.31 -10.64 -20.05
N ALA A 268 5.19 -9.45 -19.49
CA ALA A 268 3.90 -8.81 -19.27
C ALA A 268 3.94 -7.31 -19.57
N SER A 269 2.79 -6.74 -19.91
CA SER A 269 2.64 -5.32 -20.22
C SER A 269 1.20 -4.85 -19.98
N ARG A 270 0.99 -3.54 -20.02
CA ARG A 270 -0.35 -2.96 -20.05
C ARG A 270 -1.07 -3.29 -21.35
N VAL A 271 -2.40 -3.41 -21.28
CA VAL A 271 -3.29 -3.48 -22.43
C VAL A 271 -3.46 -2.09 -23.03
N PRO A 272 -3.23 -1.88 -24.34
CA PRO A 272 -3.44 -0.58 -24.96
C PRO A 272 -4.92 -0.21 -25.02
N ARG A 273 -5.23 1.09 -24.89
CA ARG A 273 -6.59 1.66 -25.00
C ARG A 273 -7.57 1.08 -23.96
N ASN A 274 -7.11 0.89 -22.73
CA ASN A 274 -7.91 0.32 -21.63
C ASN A 274 -8.49 1.38 -20.66
N SER A 275 -8.38 2.68 -20.98
CA SER A 275 -8.72 3.77 -20.05
C SER A 275 -10.14 3.73 -19.47
N GLN A 276 -11.10 3.09 -20.15
CA GLN A 276 -12.47 2.91 -19.64
C GLN A 276 -12.58 1.94 -18.46
N ARG A 277 -11.56 1.14 -18.19
CA ARG A 277 -11.48 0.16 -17.10
C ARG A 277 -10.36 0.47 -16.11
N GLU A 278 -9.63 1.54 -16.36
CA GLU A 278 -8.53 1.97 -15.51
C GLU A 278 -9.04 2.86 -14.39
N GLU A 279 -8.47 2.64 -13.21
CA GLU A 279 -8.74 3.39 -11.99
C GLU A 279 -7.40 3.62 -11.30
N VAL A 280 -7.18 4.84 -10.82
CA VAL A 280 -5.91 5.20 -10.21
C VAL A 280 -6.10 6.16 -9.06
N ASP A 281 -5.40 5.88 -7.98
CA ASP A 281 -5.05 6.86 -6.96
C ASP A 281 -3.52 7.05 -7.04
N PRO A 282 -3.03 8.17 -7.62
CA PRO A 282 -1.63 8.34 -7.95
C PRO A 282 -0.69 8.12 -6.76
N GLY A 283 0.26 7.20 -6.93
CA GLY A 283 1.22 6.82 -5.88
C GLY A 283 0.66 5.84 -4.85
N VAL A 284 -0.59 5.36 -4.99
CA VAL A 284 -1.23 4.48 -4.00
C VAL A 284 -1.82 3.23 -4.65
N ILE A 285 -2.76 3.37 -5.59
CA ILE A 285 -3.47 2.23 -6.20
C ILE A 285 -3.46 2.40 -7.71
N TYR A 286 -3.17 1.31 -8.42
CA TYR A 286 -3.23 1.25 -9.87
C TYR A 286 -4.02 0.05 -10.32
N THR A 287 -5.15 0.30 -10.96
CA THR A 287 -5.99 -0.69 -11.62
C THR A 287 -5.91 -0.50 -13.12
N LEU A 288 -5.41 -1.52 -13.83
CA LEU A 288 -5.12 -1.45 -15.26
C LEU A 288 -5.35 -2.77 -15.98
N GLY A 289 -5.32 -2.72 -17.30
CA GLY A 289 -5.41 -3.92 -18.13
C GLY A 289 -4.03 -4.56 -18.26
N VAL A 290 -3.95 -5.87 -18.10
CA VAL A 290 -2.70 -6.66 -18.15
C VAL A 290 -2.77 -7.67 -19.29
N ILE A 291 -1.72 -7.74 -20.09
CA ILE A 291 -1.44 -8.86 -20.98
C ILE A 291 -0.16 -9.56 -20.53
N MET A 292 -0.19 -10.88 -20.48
CA MET A 292 0.90 -11.73 -20.02
C MET A 292 1.19 -12.80 -21.06
N LYS A 293 2.46 -12.96 -21.44
CA LYS A 293 2.95 -14.05 -22.30
C LYS A 293 2.99 -15.33 -21.49
N VAL A 294 2.30 -16.35 -21.98
CA VAL A 294 2.32 -17.70 -21.41
C VAL A 294 2.81 -18.66 -22.48
N ASP A 295 3.10 -19.91 -22.10
CA ASP A 295 3.54 -20.90 -23.08
C ASP A 295 2.54 -21.04 -24.24
N GLY A 296 3.04 -20.82 -25.46
CA GLY A 296 2.26 -20.87 -26.70
C GLY A 296 1.18 -19.81 -26.87
N GLY A 297 1.16 -18.71 -26.09
CA GLY A 297 0.17 -17.64 -26.30
C GLY A 297 0.22 -16.49 -25.30
N THR A 298 -0.94 -15.89 -25.06
CA THR A 298 -1.11 -14.81 -24.08
C THR A 298 -2.32 -15.07 -23.20
N ALA A 299 -2.27 -14.60 -21.96
CA ALA A 299 -3.42 -14.38 -21.09
C ALA A 299 -3.67 -12.88 -21.01
N GLN A 300 -4.91 -12.45 -20.87
CA GLN A 300 -5.24 -11.03 -20.77
C GLN A 300 -6.39 -10.81 -19.79
N SER A 301 -6.27 -9.75 -18.99
CA SER A 301 -7.38 -9.21 -18.21
C SER A 301 -7.45 -7.70 -18.42
N ASN A 302 -8.66 -7.16 -18.54
CA ASN A 302 -8.83 -5.71 -18.71
C ASN A 302 -8.84 -4.95 -17.38
N ILE A 303 -8.76 -5.66 -16.25
CA ILE A 303 -8.80 -5.07 -14.91
C ILE A 303 -7.99 -5.90 -13.92
N LYS A 304 -6.89 -5.33 -13.44
CA LYS A 304 -6.01 -5.88 -12.42
C LYS A 304 -5.44 -4.74 -11.60
N GLY A 305 -5.57 -4.84 -10.28
CA GLY A 305 -5.15 -3.82 -9.33
C GLY A 305 -3.95 -4.26 -8.53
N TYR A 306 -3.05 -3.33 -8.22
CA TYR A 306 -2.00 -3.51 -7.21
C TYR A 306 -1.87 -2.27 -6.35
N GLY A 307 -1.37 -2.46 -5.13
CA GLY A 307 -1.01 -1.35 -4.23
C GLY A 307 0.42 -0.95 -4.54
N TYR A 308 0.64 0.32 -4.84
CA TYR A 308 1.95 0.83 -5.23
C TYR A 308 2.91 0.94 -4.03
N THR A 309 2.36 1.20 -2.84
CA THR A 309 3.11 1.30 -1.58
C THR A 309 3.39 -0.06 -0.94
N LEU A 310 2.55 -1.06 -1.23
CA LEU A 310 2.60 -2.37 -0.56
C LEU A 310 3.80 -3.23 -0.98
N SER A 311 4.66 -3.57 -0.03
CA SER A 311 5.67 -4.61 -0.19
C SER A 311 5.07 -6.02 -0.06
N ALA A 312 5.86 -7.05 -0.34
CA ALA A 312 5.48 -8.42 -0.07
C ALA A 312 5.32 -8.69 1.43
N GLU A 313 6.13 -8.03 2.27
CA GLU A 313 6.00 -8.13 3.73
C GLU A 313 4.66 -7.56 4.19
N ASP A 314 4.25 -6.41 3.65
CA ASP A 314 2.98 -5.76 3.99
C ASP A 314 1.78 -6.60 3.55
N LEU A 315 1.80 -7.14 2.33
CA LEU A 315 0.76 -8.04 1.85
C LEU A 315 0.64 -9.29 2.71
N LEU A 316 1.76 -9.90 3.10
CA LEU A 316 1.78 -11.05 3.99
C LEU A 316 1.24 -10.68 5.38
N ALA A 317 1.66 -9.55 5.95
CA ALA A 317 1.22 -9.10 7.27
C ALA A 317 -0.27 -8.74 7.29
N PHE A 318 -0.72 -7.82 6.44
CA PHE A 318 -2.10 -7.36 6.39
C PHE A 318 -3.08 -8.48 5.99
N GLY A 319 -2.71 -9.30 4.99
CA GLY A 319 -3.55 -10.43 4.59
C GLY A 319 -3.70 -11.48 5.70
N THR A 320 -2.63 -11.72 6.47
CA THR A 320 -2.67 -12.67 7.60
C THR A 320 -3.46 -12.09 8.78
N GLN A 321 -3.27 -10.81 9.10
CA GLN A 321 -4.05 -10.13 10.13
C GLN A 321 -5.55 -10.18 9.80
N ALA A 322 -5.92 -9.84 8.56
CA ALA A 322 -7.30 -9.94 8.09
C ALA A 322 -7.86 -11.36 8.24
N PHE A 323 -7.06 -12.37 7.93
CA PHE A 323 -7.45 -13.77 8.09
C PHE A 323 -7.70 -14.18 9.55
N HIS A 324 -6.86 -13.71 10.47
CA HIS A 324 -7.02 -13.93 11.90
C HIS A 324 -8.29 -13.26 12.44
N ASP A 325 -8.44 -11.95 12.16
CA ASP A 325 -9.50 -11.09 12.71
C ASP A 325 -10.89 -11.43 12.17
N ASN A 326 -10.96 -12.09 11.01
CA ASN A 326 -12.21 -12.43 10.34
C ASN A 326 -12.42 -13.94 10.29
N PRO A 327 -12.61 -14.65 11.44
CA PRO A 327 -12.83 -16.08 11.45
C PRO A 327 -14.11 -16.46 10.71
N THR A 328 -14.05 -17.58 9.99
CA THR A 328 -15.25 -18.21 9.44
C THR A 328 -15.14 -19.73 9.47
N SER A 329 -16.28 -20.40 9.68
CA SER A 329 -16.41 -21.86 9.52
C SER A 329 -16.88 -22.26 8.12
N ARG A 330 -17.13 -21.27 7.26
CA ARG A 330 -17.68 -21.47 5.92
C ARG A 330 -16.63 -21.92 4.92
N SER A 331 -16.96 -22.93 4.12
CA SER A 331 -16.11 -23.41 3.02
C SER A 331 -16.29 -22.63 1.72
N ASP A 332 -17.34 -21.82 1.62
CA ASP A 332 -17.53 -20.88 0.53
C ASP A 332 -16.86 -19.53 0.83
N SER A 333 -16.48 -18.81 -0.23
CA SER A 333 -15.71 -17.57 -0.12
C SER A 333 -16.52 -16.49 0.61
N GLN A 334 -15.93 -15.91 1.65
CA GLN A 334 -16.45 -14.73 2.35
C GLN A 334 -15.56 -13.54 2.01
N ALA A 335 -16.18 -12.41 1.65
CA ALA A 335 -15.50 -11.17 1.32
C ALA A 335 -15.81 -10.10 2.37
N CYS A 336 -14.81 -9.26 2.68
CA CYS A 336 -15.01 -8.05 3.46
C CYS A 336 -14.06 -6.94 3.00
N LEU A 337 -14.39 -5.68 3.34
CA LEU A 337 -13.55 -4.51 3.09
C LEU A 337 -12.68 -4.21 4.31
N LEU A 338 -11.37 -4.12 4.10
CA LEU A 338 -10.40 -3.76 5.13
C LEU A 338 -9.76 -2.42 4.79
N ASN A 339 -9.82 -1.46 5.71
CA ASN A 339 -9.05 -0.23 5.57
C ASN A 339 -7.62 -0.46 6.07
N VAL A 340 -6.66 -0.11 5.23
CA VAL A 340 -5.22 -0.24 5.49
C VAL A 340 -4.59 1.15 5.42
N GLU A 341 -3.67 1.42 6.34
CA GLU A 341 -2.76 2.56 6.27
C GLU A 341 -1.37 2.02 5.91
N ASP A 342 -0.79 2.51 4.82
CA ASP A 342 0.55 2.13 4.37
C ASP A 342 1.27 3.33 3.74
N ASP A 343 2.53 3.54 4.13
CA ASP A 343 3.32 4.74 3.79
C ASP A 343 2.58 6.09 3.96
N GLY A 344 1.67 6.16 4.94
CA GLY A 344 0.87 7.34 5.25
C GLY A 344 -0.35 7.56 4.36
N HIS A 345 -0.67 6.57 3.52
CA HIS A 345 -1.86 6.54 2.67
C HIS A 345 -2.91 5.59 3.26
N ASP A 346 -4.15 6.07 3.34
CA ASP A 346 -5.31 5.27 3.74
C ASP A 346 -6.01 4.75 2.48
N PHE A 347 -6.20 3.44 2.36
CA PHE A 347 -6.95 2.85 1.26
C PHE A 347 -7.67 1.55 1.65
N THR A 348 -8.61 1.12 0.81
CA THR A 348 -9.43 -0.05 1.07
C THR A 348 -8.91 -1.26 0.29
N MET A 349 -8.78 -2.37 1.00
CA MET A 349 -8.45 -3.69 0.49
C MET A 349 -9.70 -4.56 0.48
N VAL A 350 -9.92 -5.29 -0.61
CA VAL A 350 -10.90 -6.38 -0.65
C VAL A 350 -10.20 -7.64 -0.15
N PHE A 351 -10.65 -8.16 0.98
CA PHE A 351 -10.17 -9.41 1.55
C PHE A 351 -11.18 -10.53 1.29
N VAL A 352 -10.70 -11.67 0.80
CA VAL A 352 -11.53 -12.86 0.60
C VAL A 352 -10.85 -14.07 1.23
N ARG A 353 -11.62 -14.86 1.97
CA ARG A 353 -11.16 -16.10 2.59
C ARG A 353 -12.18 -17.22 2.55
N ARG A 354 -11.74 -18.42 2.90
CA ARG A 354 -12.55 -19.56 3.32
C ARG A 354 -12.12 -20.00 4.72
N SER A 355 -12.79 -21.00 5.29
CA SER A 355 -12.42 -21.56 6.59
C SER A 355 -10.98 -22.09 6.62
N ASP A 356 -10.49 -22.61 5.50
CA ASP A 356 -9.18 -23.24 5.36
C ASP A 356 -8.03 -22.30 4.95
N GLY A 357 -8.31 -21.14 4.36
CA GLY A 357 -7.23 -20.19 4.01
C GLY A 357 -7.69 -18.92 3.29
N ILE A 358 -6.71 -18.05 3.03
CA ILE A 358 -6.81 -16.81 2.27
C ILE A 358 -7.05 -17.13 0.80
N ARG A 359 -7.93 -16.40 0.12
CA ARG A 359 -8.25 -16.58 -1.30
C ARG A 359 -7.71 -15.47 -2.18
N THR A 360 -7.97 -14.22 -1.80
CA THR A 360 -7.42 -13.03 -2.45
C THR A 360 -7.41 -11.86 -1.47
N PHE A 361 -6.53 -10.90 -1.73
CA PHE A 361 -6.33 -9.69 -0.97
C PHE A 361 -5.73 -8.65 -1.92
N TYR A 362 -6.47 -7.59 -2.22
CA TYR A 362 -6.06 -6.61 -3.21
C TYR A 362 -6.68 -5.24 -2.93
N PRO A 363 -6.02 -4.14 -3.33
CA PRO A 363 -6.60 -2.81 -3.18
C PRO A 363 -7.66 -2.56 -4.24
N ASP A 364 -8.67 -1.81 -3.86
CA ASP A 364 -9.71 -1.34 -4.77
C ASP A 364 -9.82 0.18 -4.64
N ALA A 365 -9.67 0.89 -5.76
CA ALA A 365 -9.84 2.35 -5.80
C ALA A 365 -11.32 2.74 -5.77
N THR A 366 -12.23 1.84 -6.17
CA THR A 366 -13.68 2.02 -6.10
C THR A 366 -14.38 0.81 -5.48
N PRO A 367 -14.12 0.52 -4.19
CA PRO A 367 -14.67 -0.65 -3.53
C PRO A 367 -16.20 -0.68 -3.60
N ASP A 368 -16.75 -1.87 -3.88
CA ASP A 368 -18.20 -2.11 -3.88
C ASP A 368 -18.77 -1.95 -2.47
N ASP A 369 -19.56 -0.90 -2.25
CA ASP A 369 -20.15 -0.53 -0.96
C ASP A 369 -21.21 -1.53 -0.46
N SER A 370 -21.57 -2.52 -1.27
CA SER A 370 -22.41 -3.65 -0.85
C SER A 370 -21.65 -4.74 -0.10
N ILE A 371 -20.30 -4.74 -0.17
CA ILE A 371 -19.46 -5.64 0.62
C ILE A 371 -19.35 -5.07 2.03
N SER A 372 -19.60 -5.90 3.06
CA SER A 372 -19.47 -5.47 4.46
C SER A 372 -18.01 -5.23 4.84
N ASP A 373 -17.78 -4.29 5.75
CA ASP A 373 -16.48 -4.13 6.40
C ASP A 373 -16.06 -5.42 7.13
N CYS A 374 -14.75 -5.62 7.25
CA CYS A 374 -14.18 -6.64 8.11
C CYS A 374 -14.50 -6.35 9.60
N LEU A 375 -14.48 -7.41 10.43
CA LEU A 375 -14.93 -7.43 11.84
C LEU A 375 -14.15 -6.49 12.77
#